data_AF-A0A2E6TIA1-F1
#
_entry.id   AF-A0A2E6TIA1-F1
#
_cell.length_a   1.000
_cell.length_b   1.000
_cell.length_c   1.000
_cell.angle_alpha   90.00
_cell.angle_beta   90.00
_cell.angle_gamma   90.00
#
_symmetry.space_group_name_H-M   'P 1'
#
loop_
_entity.id
_entity.type
_entity.pdbx_description
1 polymer ?
#
loop_
_entity_poly.entity_id
_entity_poly.type
_entity_poly.pdbx_seq_one_letter_code
_entity_poly.pdbx_strand_id
1 'polypeptide(L)'
;MKTAFITHLAFYLSLFVGPLGALAESINYQVSADGGKFHLNGAENPPLTVSRGDTLTFHLDGSTTANHPFTIGLEPEGGSEGIAVANNGITSGSIVLEINSETPATFYYFCSNHQGMGNMVAVTEISQNGVSEGILADKGPNNDWVEVRADYNGTLIEILVPNDLVEEASHLYVPNRVMVDWVREANATHPTATNLLNLRPLENNGETVGYVQEKGVNNDWIEIASNAEPLRRYVPQWTNGGYDPAATALIAQAEIGSEV
;
A
#
# COMPACT_ATOMS: atom_id res chain seq x y z
N MET A 1 -0.11 -19.16 51.81
CA MET A 1 -0.54 -19.50 50.44
C MET A 1 -0.13 -18.34 49.54
N LYS A 2 0.89 -18.52 48.70
CA LYS A 2 1.33 -17.55 47.70
C LYS A 2 0.78 -18.01 46.36
N THR A 3 -0.15 -17.26 45.80
CA THR A 3 -0.72 -17.52 44.47
C THR A 3 0.26 -16.94 43.44
N ALA A 4 0.82 -17.81 42.59
CA ALA A 4 1.69 -17.39 41.50
C ALA A 4 0.83 -16.85 40.34
N PHE A 5 1.04 -15.60 39.96
CA PHE A 5 0.55 -15.05 38.70
C PHE A 5 1.48 -15.54 37.58
N ILE A 6 0.92 -16.33 36.66
CA ILE A 6 1.59 -16.73 35.42
C ILE A 6 1.36 -15.59 34.42
N THR A 7 2.35 -14.72 34.26
CA THR A 7 2.40 -13.79 33.13
C THR A 7 2.70 -14.58 31.87
N HIS A 8 1.70 -14.71 30.99
CA HIS A 8 1.90 -15.23 29.64
C HIS A 8 2.71 -14.21 28.84
N LEU A 9 4.00 -14.49 28.65
CA LEU A 9 4.87 -13.75 27.75
C LEU A 9 4.56 -14.21 26.32
N ALA A 10 3.68 -13.49 25.61
CA ALA A 10 3.45 -13.72 24.19
C ALA A 10 4.65 -13.18 23.40
N PHE A 11 5.51 -14.10 22.96
CA PHE A 11 6.56 -13.80 21.99
C PHE A 11 5.89 -13.69 20.61
N TYR A 12 5.60 -12.46 20.16
CA TYR A 12 5.18 -12.22 18.78
C TYR A 12 6.42 -12.34 17.88
N LEU A 13 6.70 -13.55 17.42
CA LEU A 13 7.57 -13.74 16.26
C LEU A 13 6.78 -13.27 15.04
N SER A 14 6.98 -12.02 14.62
CA SER A 14 6.44 -11.53 13.35
C SER A 14 7.20 -12.21 12.21
N LEU A 15 6.75 -13.41 11.83
CA LEU A 15 6.97 -13.85 10.47
C LEU A 15 6.20 -12.84 9.60
N PHE A 16 6.93 -11.97 8.90
CA PHE A 16 6.35 -11.06 7.91
C PHE A 16 5.90 -11.91 6.71
N VAL A 17 4.83 -12.68 6.89
CA VAL A 17 4.01 -13.13 5.76
C VAL A 17 3.16 -11.93 5.46
N GLY A 18 3.63 -11.10 4.51
CA GLY A 18 2.78 -10.09 3.90
C GLY A 18 1.44 -10.73 3.56
N PRO A 19 0.33 -10.02 3.77
CA PRO A 19 -0.98 -10.62 3.68
C PRO A 19 -1.18 -11.17 2.26
N LEU A 20 -1.87 -12.32 2.17
CA LEU A 20 -2.24 -12.97 0.91
C LEU A 20 -3.32 -12.14 0.19
N GLY A 21 -2.96 -10.95 -0.29
CA GLY A 21 -3.68 -10.29 -1.37
C GLY A 21 -3.47 -11.08 -2.66
N ALA A 22 -4.37 -10.94 -3.64
CA ALA A 22 -4.11 -11.44 -4.98
C ALA A 22 -2.75 -10.86 -5.43
N LEU A 23 -1.76 -11.73 -5.60
CA LEU A 23 -0.43 -11.30 -6.00
C LEU A 23 -0.51 -10.83 -7.45
N ALA A 24 0.20 -9.75 -7.77
CA ALA A 24 0.46 -9.36 -9.15
C ALA A 24 0.91 -10.59 -9.95
N GLU A 25 0.16 -10.93 -11.00
CA GLU A 25 0.49 -12.08 -11.85
C GLU A 25 1.24 -11.63 -13.09
N SER A 26 2.17 -12.48 -13.55
CA SER A 26 2.74 -12.35 -14.89
C SER A 26 1.95 -13.22 -15.87
N ILE A 27 1.13 -12.57 -16.69
CA ILE A 27 0.23 -13.25 -17.65
C ILE A 27 0.85 -13.19 -19.04
N ASN A 28 1.02 -14.35 -19.68
CA ASN A 28 1.62 -14.46 -21.01
C ASN A 28 0.58 -14.87 -22.07
N TYR A 29 0.56 -14.12 -23.18
CA TYR A 29 -0.29 -14.39 -24.34
C TYR A 29 0.57 -14.67 -25.57
N GLN A 30 0.46 -15.88 -26.11
CA GLN A 30 0.94 -16.19 -27.44
C GLN A 30 -0.03 -15.61 -28.46
N VAL A 31 0.43 -14.66 -29.27
CA VAL A 31 -0.37 -13.95 -30.27
C VAL A 31 -0.05 -14.48 -31.67
N SER A 32 -1.07 -14.98 -32.34
CA SER A 32 -1.05 -15.30 -33.76
C SER A 32 -2.21 -14.60 -34.49
N ALA A 33 -2.22 -14.64 -35.82
CA ALA A 33 -3.26 -14.07 -36.65
C ALA A 33 -3.77 -15.08 -37.68
N ASP A 34 -5.08 -15.29 -37.75
CA ASP A 34 -5.72 -16.12 -38.76
C ASP A 34 -7.17 -15.64 -39.00
N GLY A 35 -7.69 -15.83 -40.21
CA GLY A 35 -9.07 -15.42 -40.55
C GLY A 35 -9.36 -13.93 -40.37
N GLY A 36 -8.33 -13.07 -40.36
CA GLY A 36 -8.46 -11.64 -40.07
C GLY A 36 -8.72 -11.32 -38.59
N LYS A 37 -8.43 -12.26 -37.68
CA LYS A 37 -8.56 -12.11 -36.22
C LYS A 37 -7.23 -12.41 -35.53
N PHE A 38 -6.96 -11.72 -34.42
CA PHE A 38 -5.90 -12.16 -33.52
C PHE A 38 -6.39 -13.37 -32.72
N HIS A 39 -5.48 -14.30 -32.47
CA HIS A 39 -5.69 -15.43 -31.58
C HIS A 39 -4.74 -15.29 -30.40
N LEU A 40 -5.27 -15.26 -29.18
CA LEU A 40 -4.50 -15.14 -27.94
C LEU A 40 -4.56 -16.49 -27.23
N ASN A 41 -3.42 -17.17 -27.11
CA ASN A 41 -3.35 -18.55 -26.62
C ASN A 41 -4.29 -19.51 -27.37
N GLY A 42 -4.51 -19.26 -28.67
CA GLY A 42 -5.36 -20.05 -29.56
C GLY A 42 -6.86 -19.73 -29.49
N ALA A 43 -7.29 -18.81 -28.62
CA ALA A 43 -8.68 -18.32 -28.63
C ALA A 43 -8.82 -17.18 -29.65
N GLU A 44 -9.85 -17.24 -30.51
CA GLU A 44 -10.13 -16.19 -31.49
C GLU A 44 -10.67 -14.94 -30.79
N ASN A 45 -9.93 -13.85 -30.91
CA ASN A 45 -10.29 -12.51 -30.47
C ASN A 45 -10.96 -12.41 -29.07
N PRO A 46 -10.37 -12.99 -28.01
CA PRO A 46 -11.03 -13.08 -26.71
C PRO A 46 -11.04 -11.73 -25.98
N PRO A 47 -12.14 -11.35 -25.29
CA PRO A 47 -12.04 -10.30 -24.30
C PRO A 47 -11.13 -10.75 -23.16
N LEU A 48 -10.31 -9.85 -22.62
CA LEU A 48 -9.42 -10.14 -21.51
C LEU A 48 -9.95 -9.52 -20.22
N THR A 49 -9.66 -10.15 -19.10
CA THR A 49 -9.90 -9.60 -17.76
C THR A 49 -8.65 -9.81 -16.94
N VAL A 50 -8.11 -8.71 -16.43
CA VAL A 50 -6.82 -8.66 -15.73
C VAL A 50 -6.95 -7.81 -14.47
N SER A 51 -6.07 -8.00 -13.52
CA SER A 51 -6.10 -7.29 -12.25
C SER A 51 -5.13 -6.11 -12.22
N ARG A 52 -5.50 -5.06 -11.47
CA ARG A 52 -4.55 -4.00 -11.09
C ARG A 52 -3.34 -4.62 -10.40
N GLY A 53 -2.14 -4.34 -10.89
CA GLY A 53 -0.88 -4.92 -10.45
C GLY A 53 -0.32 -6.00 -11.38
N ASP A 54 -1.14 -6.60 -12.25
CA ASP A 54 -0.67 -7.63 -13.18
C ASP A 54 0.33 -7.09 -14.20
N THR A 55 1.18 -7.96 -14.73
CA THR A 55 2.04 -7.69 -15.87
C THR A 55 1.65 -8.59 -17.03
N LEU A 56 1.20 -7.99 -18.14
CA LEU A 56 0.83 -8.70 -19.36
C LEU A 56 2.00 -8.72 -20.32
N THR A 57 2.31 -9.89 -20.88
CA THR A 57 3.27 -10.05 -21.97
C THR A 57 2.60 -10.67 -23.18
N PHE A 58 2.59 -9.94 -24.30
CA PHE A 58 2.07 -10.41 -25.59
C PHE A 58 3.25 -10.79 -26.49
N HIS A 59 3.36 -12.07 -26.84
CA HIS A 59 4.40 -12.61 -27.70
C HIS A 59 3.85 -12.86 -29.11
N LEU A 60 4.29 -12.05 -30.07
CA LEU A 60 3.89 -12.16 -31.46
C LEU A 60 4.82 -13.10 -32.24
N ASP A 61 4.24 -14.07 -32.94
CA ASP A 61 5.00 -15.10 -33.66
C ASP A 61 5.80 -14.58 -34.87
N GLY A 62 5.49 -13.38 -35.38
CA GLY A 62 6.16 -12.76 -36.53
C GLY A 62 5.86 -13.38 -37.89
N SER A 63 5.29 -14.57 -37.92
CA SER A 63 5.01 -15.35 -39.12
C SER A 63 3.57 -15.16 -39.58
N THR A 64 2.61 -15.31 -38.67
CA THR A 64 1.19 -15.06 -38.94
C THR A 64 0.85 -13.60 -38.72
N THR A 65 1.51 -12.94 -37.76
CA THR A 65 1.30 -11.53 -37.42
C THR A 65 2.03 -10.54 -38.32
N ALA A 66 2.76 -11.00 -39.36
CA ALA A 66 3.66 -10.17 -40.18
C ALA A 66 3.03 -8.90 -40.78
N ASN A 67 1.76 -8.97 -41.18
CA ASN A 67 0.98 -7.84 -41.73
C ASN A 67 -0.09 -7.31 -40.77
N HIS A 68 -0.04 -7.74 -39.50
CA HIS A 68 -1.02 -7.44 -38.48
C HIS A 68 -0.34 -6.81 -37.26
N PRO A 69 -0.01 -5.50 -37.32
CA PRO A 69 0.55 -4.75 -36.20
C PRO A 69 -0.36 -4.86 -34.97
N PHE A 70 0.15 -5.36 -33.85
CA PHE A 70 -0.62 -5.50 -32.61
C PHE A 70 -0.44 -4.25 -31.76
N THR A 71 -1.55 -3.55 -31.52
CA THR A 71 -1.56 -2.24 -30.86
C THR A 71 -2.39 -2.31 -29.59
N ILE A 72 -1.88 -1.71 -28.52
CA ILE A 72 -2.61 -1.39 -27.30
C ILE A 72 -3.09 0.06 -27.39
N GLY A 73 -4.37 0.30 -27.10
CA GLY A 73 -4.92 1.66 -27.13
C GLY A 73 -6.18 1.83 -26.29
N LEU A 74 -6.67 3.07 -26.25
CA LEU A 74 -7.84 3.48 -25.46
C LEU A 74 -9.17 3.39 -26.21
N GLU A 75 -9.10 3.28 -27.53
CA GLU A 75 -10.27 3.11 -28.39
C GLU A 75 -10.27 1.69 -28.97
N PRO A 76 -11.43 1.13 -29.31
CA PRO A 76 -11.54 -0.21 -29.89
C PRO A 76 -10.71 -0.41 -31.16
N GLU A 77 -10.58 0.65 -31.98
CA GLU A 77 -9.86 0.62 -33.24
C GLU A 77 -9.32 2.02 -33.59
N GLY A 78 -8.17 2.08 -34.28
CA GLY A 78 -7.67 3.28 -34.97
C GLY A 78 -7.42 4.52 -34.10
N GLY A 79 -7.51 4.40 -32.78
CA GLY A 79 -7.36 5.51 -31.84
C GLY A 79 -5.90 5.86 -31.54
N SER A 80 -5.69 7.04 -30.94
CA SER A 80 -4.38 7.46 -30.44
C SER A 80 -3.86 6.49 -29.39
N GLU A 81 -2.56 6.18 -29.44
CA GLU A 81 -1.85 5.44 -28.38
C GLU A 81 -1.91 6.24 -27.07
N GLY A 82 -2.95 5.99 -26.27
CA GLY A 82 -3.17 6.67 -25.00
C GLY A 82 -2.55 5.95 -23.79
N ILE A 83 -2.04 4.73 -23.99
CA ILE A 83 -1.23 4.02 -23.00
C ILE A 83 0.20 4.00 -23.55
N ALA A 84 1.14 4.58 -22.79
CA ALA A 84 2.55 4.56 -23.15
C ALA A 84 3.10 3.13 -23.00
N VAL A 85 3.10 2.38 -24.10
CA VAL A 85 3.57 1.00 -24.17
C VAL A 85 4.81 0.92 -25.06
N ALA A 86 5.87 0.29 -24.56
CA ALA A 86 7.04 -0.02 -25.39
C ALA A 86 6.68 -1.05 -26.46
N ASN A 87 7.28 -0.90 -27.65
CA ASN A 87 7.05 -1.79 -28.80
C ASN A 87 5.58 -1.87 -29.24
N ASN A 88 4.80 -0.80 -29.06
CA ASN A 88 3.44 -0.78 -29.56
C ASN A 88 3.40 -0.90 -31.09
N GLY A 89 2.43 -1.65 -31.63
CA GLY A 89 2.29 -1.85 -33.06
C GLY A 89 3.34 -2.78 -33.70
N ILE A 90 4.10 -3.55 -32.93
CA ILE A 90 4.99 -4.56 -33.52
C ILE A 90 4.22 -5.69 -34.18
N THR A 91 4.91 -6.41 -35.06
CA THR A 91 4.41 -7.64 -35.71
C THR A 91 5.17 -8.89 -35.27
N SER A 92 6.30 -8.76 -34.56
CA SER A 92 7.09 -9.87 -34.02
C SER A 92 7.83 -9.43 -32.77
N GLY A 93 7.99 -10.33 -31.80
CA GLY A 93 8.64 -10.04 -30.53
C GLY A 93 7.63 -9.88 -29.41
N SER A 94 7.92 -9.04 -28.42
CA SER A 94 7.10 -8.93 -27.21
C SER A 94 6.71 -7.50 -26.86
N ILE A 95 5.46 -7.35 -26.44
CA ILE A 95 4.94 -6.17 -25.76
C ILE A 95 4.74 -6.54 -24.29
N VAL A 96 5.27 -5.72 -23.38
CA VAL A 96 5.09 -5.90 -21.92
C VAL A 96 4.35 -4.67 -21.39
N LEU A 97 3.29 -4.91 -20.63
CA LEU A 97 2.44 -3.89 -20.03
C LEU A 97 2.20 -4.19 -18.56
N GLU A 98 2.63 -3.28 -17.68
CA GLU A 98 2.28 -3.30 -16.26
C GLU A 98 0.94 -2.58 -16.04
N ILE A 99 -0.02 -3.24 -15.40
CA ILE A 99 -1.35 -2.70 -15.10
C ILE A 99 -1.27 -1.89 -13.80
N ASN A 100 -0.73 -0.68 -13.90
CA ASN A 100 -0.54 0.22 -12.76
C ASN A 100 -1.78 1.10 -12.49
N SER A 101 -1.67 2.03 -11.54
CA SER A 101 -2.73 2.98 -11.17
C SER A 101 -3.13 3.97 -12.26
N GLU A 102 -2.30 4.17 -13.29
CA GLU A 102 -2.57 5.06 -14.42
C GLU A 102 -3.25 4.33 -15.58
N THR A 103 -3.23 2.99 -15.57
CA THR A 103 -3.91 2.19 -16.60
C THR A 103 -5.43 2.35 -16.46
N PRO A 104 -6.18 2.66 -17.51
CA PRO A 104 -7.63 2.81 -17.39
C PRO A 104 -8.34 1.50 -17.03
N ALA A 105 -9.53 1.60 -16.46
CA ALA A 105 -10.37 0.43 -16.13
C ALA A 105 -10.76 -0.40 -17.38
N THR A 106 -10.67 0.19 -18.57
CA THR A 106 -10.87 -0.50 -19.84
C THR A 106 -9.92 0.06 -20.87
N PHE A 107 -9.25 -0.83 -21.59
CA PHE A 107 -8.45 -0.53 -22.78
C PHE A 107 -8.65 -1.62 -23.82
N TYR A 108 -7.93 -1.55 -24.94
CA TYR A 108 -8.12 -2.46 -26.07
C TYR A 108 -6.78 -2.96 -26.61
N TYR A 109 -6.81 -4.17 -27.15
CA TYR A 109 -5.82 -4.62 -28.11
C TYR A 109 -6.48 -4.70 -29.49
N PHE A 110 -5.80 -4.25 -30.54
CA PHE A 110 -6.34 -4.27 -31.90
C PHE A 110 -5.25 -4.28 -32.97
N CYS A 111 -5.64 -4.62 -34.20
CA CYS A 111 -4.77 -4.51 -35.35
C CYS A 111 -4.87 -3.11 -35.96
N SER A 112 -3.75 -2.39 -36.07
CA SER A 112 -3.75 -1.06 -36.71
C SER A 112 -4.15 -1.08 -38.18
N ASN A 113 -4.05 -2.23 -38.86
CA ASN A 113 -4.35 -2.36 -40.29
C ASN A 113 -5.77 -2.87 -40.59
N HIS A 114 -6.39 -3.62 -39.68
CA HIS A 114 -7.62 -4.37 -39.98
C HIS A 114 -8.68 -4.14 -38.92
N GLN A 115 -9.83 -3.63 -39.35
CA GLN A 115 -11.01 -3.45 -38.49
C GLN A 115 -11.56 -4.80 -38.01
N GLY A 116 -12.04 -4.83 -36.77
CA GLY A 116 -12.59 -5.99 -36.09
C GLY A 116 -11.54 -6.99 -35.60
N MET A 117 -10.25 -6.70 -35.74
CA MET A 117 -9.15 -7.60 -35.35
C MET A 117 -8.59 -7.20 -33.98
N GLY A 118 -9.47 -7.18 -32.98
CA GLY A 118 -9.17 -6.70 -31.64
C GLY A 118 -10.33 -6.87 -30.68
N ASN A 119 -10.08 -6.75 -29.39
CA ASN A 119 -11.10 -6.81 -28.36
C ASN A 119 -10.71 -5.97 -27.14
N MET A 120 -11.65 -5.84 -26.20
CA MET A 120 -11.46 -5.13 -24.95
C MET A 120 -10.62 -5.91 -23.94
N VAL A 121 -9.94 -5.18 -23.09
CA VAL A 121 -9.30 -5.63 -21.87
C VAL A 121 -9.94 -4.88 -20.70
N ALA A 122 -10.61 -5.61 -19.82
CA ALA A 122 -11.17 -5.08 -18.59
C ALA A 122 -10.15 -5.21 -17.45
N VAL A 123 -9.94 -4.13 -16.70
CA VAL A 123 -9.09 -4.13 -15.51
C VAL A 123 -9.96 -4.17 -14.27
N THR A 124 -9.75 -5.18 -13.43
CA THR A 124 -10.40 -5.30 -12.13
C THR A 124 -9.48 -4.81 -11.03
N GLU A 125 -10.01 -4.01 -10.11
CA GLU A 125 -9.31 -3.74 -8.85
C GLU A 125 -9.26 -5.01 -8.01
N ILE A 126 -8.21 -5.16 -7.21
CA ILE A 126 -8.04 -6.27 -6.28
C ILE A 126 -8.16 -5.80 -4.84
N SER A 127 -8.60 -6.70 -3.96
CA SER A 127 -8.55 -6.45 -2.52
C SER A 127 -7.08 -6.41 -2.07
N GLN A 128 -6.74 -5.38 -1.32
CA GLN A 128 -5.40 -5.14 -0.80
C GLN A 128 -5.41 -5.25 0.71
N ASN A 129 -4.38 -5.85 1.26
CA ASN A 129 -4.20 -5.91 2.70
C ASN A 129 -2.90 -5.17 3.04
N GLY A 130 -2.88 -4.47 4.17
CA GLY A 130 -1.71 -3.72 4.57
C GLY A 130 -1.63 -3.50 6.07
N VAL A 131 -0.49 -2.93 6.48
CA VAL A 131 -0.19 -2.55 7.86
C VAL A 131 0.29 -1.11 7.84
N SER A 132 -0.32 -0.28 8.66
CA SER A 132 0.08 1.12 8.86
C SER A 132 0.56 1.28 10.30
N GLU A 133 1.87 1.36 10.47
CA GLU A 133 2.53 1.67 11.73
C GLU A 133 3.01 3.13 11.70
N GLY A 134 2.65 3.90 12.73
CA GLY A 134 3.07 5.29 12.83
C GLY A 134 2.28 6.11 13.83
N ILE A 135 2.20 7.41 13.59
CA ILE A 135 1.55 8.36 14.51
C ILE A 135 0.11 8.61 14.06
N LEU A 136 -0.84 8.39 14.96
CA LEU A 136 -2.22 8.82 14.82
C LEU A 136 -2.25 10.36 14.71
N ALA A 137 -2.60 10.84 13.52
CA ALA A 137 -2.66 12.26 13.18
C ALA A 137 -4.04 12.85 13.48
N ASP A 138 -5.11 12.07 13.26
CA ASP A 138 -6.48 12.47 13.56
C ASP A 138 -7.39 11.24 13.74
N LYS A 139 -8.62 11.43 14.23
CA LYS A 139 -9.67 10.41 14.26
C LYS A 139 -11.07 11.02 14.21
N GLY A 140 -12.02 10.26 13.68
CA GLY A 140 -13.41 10.69 13.58
C GLY A 140 -14.05 10.99 14.94
N PRO A 141 -15.05 11.91 14.99
CA PRO A 141 -15.73 12.27 16.23
C PRO A 141 -16.46 11.09 16.89
N ASN A 142 -16.82 10.06 16.11
CA ASN A 142 -17.45 8.83 16.58
C ASN A 142 -16.48 7.62 16.57
N ASN A 143 -15.18 7.87 16.38
CA ASN A 143 -14.16 6.85 16.16
C ASN A 143 -14.48 5.91 14.98
N ASP A 144 -15.16 6.43 13.95
CA ASP A 144 -15.54 5.74 12.72
C ASP A 144 -14.41 5.70 11.67
N TRP A 145 -13.33 6.45 11.91
CA TRP A 145 -12.09 6.42 11.15
C TRP A 145 -10.90 6.91 11.99
N VAL A 146 -9.70 6.54 11.56
CA VAL A 146 -8.42 7.03 12.09
C VAL A 146 -7.52 7.47 10.94
N GLU A 147 -6.72 8.51 11.14
CA GLU A 147 -5.70 8.94 10.18
C GLU A 147 -4.31 8.64 10.75
N VAL A 148 -3.50 7.87 10.03
CA VAL A 148 -2.16 7.47 10.45
C VAL A 148 -1.12 8.08 9.54
N ARG A 149 -0.15 8.79 10.12
CA ARG A 149 1.08 9.17 9.44
C ARG A 149 2.07 8.02 9.53
N ALA A 150 2.29 7.30 8.43
CA ALA A 150 3.14 6.12 8.39
C ALA A 150 4.64 6.44 8.57
N ASP A 151 5.36 5.62 9.33
CA ASP A 151 6.78 5.86 9.65
C ASP A 151 7.71 5.75 8.43
N TYR A 152 7.40 4.87 7.48
CA TYR A 152 8.29 4.57 6.34
C TYR A 152 8.41 5.71 5.33
N ASN A 153 7.32 6.45 5.09
CA ASN A 153 7.24 7.44 4.01
C ASN A 153 6.51 8.74 4.40
N GLY A 154 6.03 8.85 5.64
CA GLY A 154 5.29 10.02 6.13
C GLY A 154 3.91 10.22 5.49
N THR A 155 3.41 9.26 4.72
CA THR A 155 2.09 9.35 4.07
C THR A 155 0.99 9.29 5.11
N LEU A 156 0.00 10.17 4.97
CA LEU A 156 -1.24 10.12 5.74
C LEU A 156 -2.19 9.11 5.08
N ILE A 157 -2.72 8.18 5.87
CA ILE A 157 -3.74 7.24 5.44
C ILE A 157 -4.95 7.32 6.37
N GLU A 158 -6.09 7.70 5.82
CA GLU A 158 -7.38 7.56 6.49
C GLU A 158 -7.82 6.09 6.39
N ILE A 159 -8.15 5.48 7.51
CA ILE A 159 -8.57 4.09 7.64
C ILE A 159 -9.92 4.07 8.35
N LEU A 160 -10.93 3.48 7.73
CA LEU A 160 -12.26 3.33 8.33
C LEU A 160 -12.19 2.35 9.50
N VAL A 161 -12.83 2.68 10.60
CA VAL A 161 -12.92 1.83 11.79
C VAL A 161 -14.30 1.17 11.80
N PRO A 162 -14.38 -0.17 11.65
CA PRO A 162 -15.65 -0.87 11.74
C PRO A 162 -16.19 -0.89 13.17
N ASN A 163 -17.50 -1.11 13.32
CA ASN A 163 -18.20 -1.00 14.62
C ASN A 163 -17.59 -1.87 15.74
N ASP A 164 -16.98 -3.00 15.39
CA ASP A 164 -16.32 -3.92 16.32
C ASP A 164 -14.96 -3.42 16.82
N LEU A 165 -14.39 -2.39 16.21
CA LEU A 165 -13.13 -1.75 16.63
C LEU A 165 -13.32 -0.32 17.17
N VAL A 166 -14.56 0.16 17.27
CA VAL A 166 -14.87 1.53 17.74
C VAL A 166 -14.47 1.73 19.20
N GLU A 167 -14.58 0.70 20.05
CA GLU A 167 -14.17 0.78 21.46
C GLU A 167 -12.64 0.90 21.58
N GLU A 168 -11.90 0.08 20.85
CA GLU A 168 -10.44 0.15 20.74
C GLU A 168 -9.99 1.53 20.24
N ALA A 169 -10.66 2.05 19.22
CA ALA A 169 -10.38 3.37 18.67
C ALA A 169 -10.74 4.49 19.67
N SER A 170 -11.71 4.28 20.55
CA SER A 170 -12.09 5.24 21.61
C SER A 170 -10.99 5.45 22.65
N HIS A 171 -10.12 4.44 22.83
CA HIS A 171 -8.99 4.50 23.73
C HIS A 171 -7.74 5.13 23.10
N LEU A 172 -7.81 5.53 21.83
CA LEU A 172 -6.75 6.25 21.15
C LEU A 172 -6.87 7.76 21.37
N TYR A 173 -5.73 8.39 21.60
CA TYR A 173 -5.57 9.84 21.70
C TYR A 173 -4.69 10.34 20.56
N VAL A 174 -4.98 11.52 20.04
CA VAL A 174 -4.08 12.20 19.11
C VAL A 174 -3.10 13.04 19.94
N PRO A 175 -1.77 12.88 19.79
CA PRO A 175 -1.09 11.82 19.03
C PRO A 175 -0.87 10.54 19.86
N ASN A 176 -1.10 9.39 19.24
CA ASN A 176 -0.73 8.06 19.75
C ASN A 176 0.09 7.35 18.69
N ARG A 177 1.03 6.51 19.12
CA ARG A 177 1.67 5.61 18.18
C ARG A 177 0.78 4.39 18.04
N VAL A 178 0.45 4.03 16.81
CA VAL A 178 -0.51 2.99 16.50
C VAL A 178 0.05 2.04 15.46
N MET A 179 -0.48 0.82 15.46
CA MET A 179 -0.38 -0.11 14.34
C MET A 179 -1.79 -0.50 13.93
N VAL A 180 -2.10 -0.34 12.65
CA VAL A 180 -3.41 -0.65 12.08
C VAL A 180 -3.20 -1.68 10.98
N ASP A 181 -3.71 -2.89 11.20
CA ASP A 181 -3.87 -3.85 10.11
C ASP A 181 -5.16 -3.49 9.38
N TRP A 182 -5.15 -3.52 8.05
CA TRP A 182 -6.29 -3.09 7.26
C TRP A 182 -6.46 -3.89 5.98
N VAL A 183 -7.69 -3.86 5.47
CA VAL A 183 -8.09 -4.41 4.18
C VAL A 183 -8.79 -3.33 3.37
N ARG A 184 -8.42 -3.16 2.11
CA ARG A 184 -9.09 -2.31 1.13
C ARG A 184 -9.69 -3.21 0.08
N GLU A 185 -11.00 -3.38 0.12
CA GLU A 185 -11.72 -4.14 -0.91
C GLU A 185 -11.56 -3.50 -2.30
N ALA A 186 -11.75 -4.31 -3.34
CA ALA A 186 -11.73 -3.84 -4.72
C ALA A 186 -12.67 -2.64 -4.90
N ASN A 187 -12.14 -1.55 -5.47
CA ASN A 187 -12.84 -0.26 -5.70
C ASN A 187 -13.16 0.56 -4.43
N ALA A 188 -12.71 0.16 -3.24
CA ALA A 188 -12.90 0.97 -2.04
C ALA A 188 -11.96 2.20 -2.04
N THR A 189 -12.52 3.37 -1.73
CA THR A 189 -11.74 4.63 -1.64
C THR A 189 -10.86 4.67 -0.39
N HIS A 190 -11.26 3.96 0.67
CA HIS A 190 -10.55 3.86 1.94
C HIS A 190 -10.38 2.39 2.35
N PRO A 191 -9.28 2.05 3.02
CA PRO A 191 -9.14 0.77 3.69
C PRO A 191 -10.02 0.75 4.95
N THR A 192 -10.36 -0.45 5.41
CA THR A 192 -11.07 -0.71 6.67
C THR A 192 -10.13 -1.45 7.61
N ALA A 193 -10.01 -0.98 8.85
CA ALA A 193 -9.20 -1.61 9.87
C ALA A 193 -9.73 -3.02 10.17
N THR A 194 -8.83 -3.98 10.26
CA THR A 194 -9.10 -5.33 10.75
C THR A 194 -8.50 -5.56 12.13
N ASN A 195 -7.57 -4.71 12.55
CA ASN A 195 -7.00 -4.68 13.89
C ASN A 195 -6.45 -3.28 14.18
N LEU A 196 -6.57 -2.83 15.42
CA LEU A 196 -6.15 -1.50 15.86
C LEU A 196 -5.41 -1.62 17.19
N LEU A 197 -4.11 -1.31 17.17
CA LEU A 197 -3.26 -1.45 18.35
C LEU A 197 -2.71 -0.10 18.78
N ASN A 198 -2.98 0.27 20.05
CA ASN A 198 -2.27 1.35 20.71
C ASN A 198 -0.88 0.86 21.15
N LEU A 199 0.17 1.47 20.60
CA LEU A 199 1.56 1.14 20.93
C LEU A 199 2.14 2.07 22.02
N ARG A 200 1.35 2.99 22.58
CA ARG A 200 1.68 3.83 23.76
C ARG A 200 0.73 3.57 24.95
N PRO A 201 1.06 4.03 26.18
CA PRO A 201 0.24 3.80 27.37
C PRO A 201 -1.13 4.51 27.36
N LEU A 202 -2.07 4.03 28.18
CA LEU A 202 -3.51 4.40 28.28
C LEU A 202 -3.84 5.88 28.62
N GLU A 203 -2.85 6.74 28.81
CA GLU A 203 -3.04 8.16 29.17
C GLU A 203 -2.40 9.08 28.13
N ASN A 204 -2.82 10.36 28.12
CA ASN A 204 -2.32 11.43 27.25
C ASN A 204 -0.84 11.82 27.53
N ASN A 205 0.06 10.84 27.53
CA ASN A 205 1.52 11.03 27.59
C ASN A 205 2.10 11.20 26.17
N GLY A 206 1.28 11.67 25.22
CA GLY A 206 1.52 11.58 23.78
C GLY A 206 2.40 12.69 23.22
N GLU A 207 2.32 13.89 23.81
CA GLU A 207 2.97 15.08 23.29
C GLU A 207 3.66 15.83 24.43
N THR A 208 4.94 16.12 24.24
CA THR A 208 5.69 17.03 25.09
C THR A 208 6.27 18.07 24.18
N VAL A 209 5.74 19.28 24.29
CA VAL A 209 6.33 20.44 23.63
C VAL A 209 7.29 21.10 24.61
N GLY A 210 8.53 21.26 24.19
CA GLY A 210 9.54 21.93 25.01
C GLY A 210 10.87 22.06 24.31
N TYR A 211 11.88 22.44 25.07
CA TYR A 211 13.24 22.59 24.57
C TYR A 211 14.09 21.41 24.99
N VAL A 212 14.83 20.85 24.03
CA VAL A 212 15.79 19.78 24.27
C VAL A 212 16.89 20.30 25.19
N GLN A 213 17.05 19.67 26.35
CA GLN A 213 18.10 20.05 27.30
C GLN A 213 19.35 19.19 27.13
N GLU A 214 19.16 17.88 26.97
CA GLU A 214 20.23 16.92 26.81
C GLU A 214 19.71 15.68 26.06
N LYS A 215 20.61 14.90 25.46
CA LYS A 215 20.27 13.59 24.90
C LYS A 215 21.43 12.62 25.01
N GLY A 216 21.12 11.33 25.08
CA GLY A 216 22.10 10.27 25.16
C GLY A 216 22.98 10.20 23.90
N VAL A 217 24.26 9.83 24.07
CA VAL A 217 25.23 9.70 22.96
C VAL A 217 24.75 8.70 21.89
N ASN A 218 23.98 7.69 22.31
CA ASN A 218 23.42 6.67 21.41
C ASN A 218 21.98 6.98 21.00
N ASN A 219 21.45 8.16 21.32
CA ASN A 219 20.04 8.55 21.12
C ASN A 219 19.05 7.60 21.84
N ASP A 220 19.52 6.97 22.91
CA ASP A 220 18.80 6.05 23.78
C ASP A 220 17.91 6.76 24.81
N TRP A 221 18.01 8.09 24.91
CA TRP A 221 17.10 8.95 25.66
C TRP A 221 17.23 10.42 25.24
N ILE A 222 16.20 11.22 25.51
CA ILE A 222 16.18 12.68 25.35
C ILE A 222 15.55 13.34 26.57
N GLU A 223 16.09 14.48 27.00
CA GLU A 223 15.52 15.31 28.04
C GLU A 223 14.88 16.56 27.45
N ILE A 224 13.63 16.80 27.80
CA ILE A 224 12.84 17.93 27.32
C ILE A 224 12.32 18.68 28.54
N ALA A 225 12.48 20.00 28.53
CA ALA A 225 11.94 20.90 29.54
C ALA A 225 10.97 21.90 28.91
N SER A 226 9.91 22.26 29.62
CA SER A 226 9.01 23.35 29.24
C SER A 226 8.70 24.23 30.44
N ASN A 227 8.02 25.35 30.20
CA ASN A 227 7.54 26.22 31.28
C ASN A 227 6.32 25.64 32.00
N ALA A 228 5.66 24.65 31.39
CA ALA A 228 4.45 24.03 31.90
C ALA A 228 4.73 22.73 32.67
N GLU A 229 5.79 22.01 32.30
CA GLU A 229 6.14 20.70 32.84
C GLU A 229 7.59 20.66 33.32
N PRO A 230 7.90 19.93 34.41
CA PRO A 230 9.28 19.76 34.87
C PRO A 230 10.12 19.04 33.80
N LEU A 231 11.45 19.17 33.92
CA LEU A 231 12.40 18.40 33.11
C LEU A 231 12.06 16.91 33.15
N ARG A 232 11.83 16.31 31.98
CA ARG A 232 11.54 14.88 31.85
C ARG A 232 12.51 14.22 30.89
N ARG A 233 12.93 13.01 31.24
CA ARG A 233 13.71 12.12 30.38
C ARG A 233 12.79 11.12 29.69
N TYR A 234 12.85 11.07 28.36
CA TYR A 234 12.13 10.16 27.51
C TYR A 234 13.09 9.11 26.97
N VAL A 235 12.64 7.85 26.96
CA VAL A 235 13.38 6.70 26.43
C VAL A 235 12.59 6.15 25.24
N PRO A 236 13.21 5.95 24.06
CA PRO A 236 12.55 5.43 22.87
C PRO A 236 12.33 3.92 23.03
N GLN A 237 11.20 3.55 23.63
CA GLN A 237 10.82 2.16 23.85
C GLN A 237 9.34 1.92 23.58
N TRP A 238 9.03 0.71 23.10
CA TRP A 238 7.68 0.16 23.04
C TRP A 238 7.10 -0.09 24.43
N THR A 239 5.79 -0.27 24.52
CA THR A 239 5.10 -0.65 25.77
C THR A 239 5.55 -2.01 26.33
N ASN A 240 6.08 -2.90 25.49
CA ASN A 240 6.69 -4.17 25.91
C ASN A 240 8.15 -4.02 26.38
N GLY A 241 8.70 -2.80 26.41
CA GLY A 241 10.08 -2.49 26.76
C GLY A 241 11.10 -2.73 25.63
N GLY A 242 10.65 -3.09 24.43
CA GLY A 242 11.50 -3.22 23.24
C GLY A 242 11.93 -1.87 22.67
N TYR A 243 12.97 -1.87 21.85
CA TYR A 243 13.55 -0.67 21.25
C TYR A 243 12.70 -0.07 20.12
N ASP A 244 12.43 1.25 20.18
CA ASP A 244 11.70 2.01 19.15
C ASP A 244 12.67 2.77 18.21
N PRO A 245 13.00 2.21 17.03
CA PRO A 245 13.95 2.83 16.10
C PRO A 245 13.46 4.16 15.51
N ALA A 246 12.15 4.38 15.41
CA ALA A 246 11.58 5.60 14.86
C ALA A 246 11.74 6.75 15.86
N ALA A 247 11.40 6.53 17.12
CA ALA A 247 11.65 7.49 18.19
C ALA A 247 13.16 7.77 18.35
N THR A 248 14.02 6.76 18.24
CA THR A 248 15.47 6.97 18.24
C THR A 248 15.95 7.85 17.08
N ALA A 249 15.40 7.67 15.88
CA ALA A 249 15.73 8.49 14.72
C ALA A 249 15.31 9.96 14.92
N LEU A 250 14.16 10.19 15.57
CA LEU A 250 13.71 11.55 15.93
C LEU A 250 14.65 12.19 16.96
N ILE A 251 15.07 11.46 18.00
CA ILE A 251 16.05 11.94 18.98
C ILE A 251 17.39 12.28 18.30
N ALA A 252 17.80 11.50 17.30
CA ALA A 252 19.02 11.77 16.55
C ALA A 252 19.00 13.12 15.81
N GLN A 253 17.83 13.52 15.29
CA GLN A 253 17.63 14.76 14.55
C GLN A 253 17.48 16.00 15.44
N ALA A 254 17.04 15.82 16.69
CA ALA A 254 16.85 16.91 17.63
C ALA A 254 18.20 17.52 18.09
N GLU A 255 18.27 18.85 18.11
CA GLU A 255 19.44 19.62 18.56
C GLU A 255 19.25 20.10 20.00
N ILE A 256 20.33 20.17 20.80
CA ILE A 256 20.24 20.75 22.14
C ILE A 256 19.83 22.22 22.03
N GLY A 257 18.76 22.59 22.72
CA GLY A 257 18.16 23.93 22.70
C GLY A 257 17.10 24.12 21.62
N SER A 258 16.86 23.15 20.73
CA SER A 258 15.75 23.23 19.77
C SER A 258 14.41 22.97 20.46
N GLU A 259 13.34 23.57 19.94
CA GLU A 259 11.98 23.20 20.30
C GLU A 259 11.62 21.87 19.62
N VAL A 260 10.96 20.98 20.35
CA VAL A 260 10.49 19.65 19.92
C VAL A 260 9.10 19.38 20.46
#